data_AF-A0A2G0E6W0-F1
#
_entry.id   AF-A0A2G0E6W0-F1
#
_cell.length_a   1.000
_cell.length_b   1.000
_cell.length_c   1.000
_cell.angle_alpha   90.00
_cell.angle_beta   90.00
_cell.angle_gamma   90.00
#
_symmetry.space_group_name_H-M   'P 1'
#
loop_
_entity.id
_entity.type
_entity.pdbx_description
1 polymer ?
#
loop_
_entity_poly.entity_id
_entity_poly.type
_entity_poly.pdbx_seq_one_letter_code
_entity_poly.pdbx_strand_id
1 'polypeptide(L)' 'MKFLDLFAGIGGFRLGMESAGHECVGFCEI' A
#
# COMPACT_ATOMS: atom_id res chain seq x y z
N MET A 1 -6.77 -4.54 -7.84
CA MET A 1 -6.23 -5.81 -7.27
C MET A 1 -5.96 -5.60 -5.80
N LYS A 2 -5.89 -6.68 -4.99
CA LYS A 2 -5.55 -6.60 -3.58
C LYS A 2 -4.03 -6.69 -3.39
N PHE A 3 -3.44 -5.87 -2.51
CA PHE A 3 -2.00 -5.88 -2.24
C PHE A 3 -1.67 -5.68 -0.76
N LEU A 4 -0.48 -6.11 -0.36
CA LEU A 4 0.09 -5.90 0.97
C LEU A 4 1.25 -4.90 0.85
N ASP A 5 1.25 -3.87 1.70
CA ASP A 5 2.28 -2.84 1.71
C ASP A 5 3.35 -3.15 2.78
N LEU A 6 4.44 -3.80 2.37
CA LEU A 6 5.56 -4.13 3.25
C LEU A 6 6.63 -3.05 3.14
N PHE A 7 7.17 -2.62 4.28
CA PHE A 7 8.06 -1.47 4.38
C PHE A 7 7.34 -0.18 3.94
N ALA A 8 6.12 -0.01 4.45
CA ALA A 8 5.17 1.02 4.03
C ALA A 8 5.70 2.44 4.23
N GLY A 9 6.64 2.66 5.17
CA GLY A 9 7.17 3.99 5.49
C GLY A 9 6.05 5.01 5.72
N ILE A 10 6.08 6.13 4.98
CA ILE A 10 5.02 7.16 5.02
C ILE A 10 3.81 6.88 4.10
N GLY A 11 3.78 5.73 3.43
CA GLY A 11 2.65 5.27 2.62
C GLY A 11 2.61 5.80 1.18
N GLY A 12 3.73 6.28 0.63
CA GLY A 12 3.78 6.78 -0.75
C GLY A 12 3.44 5.72 -1.80
N PHE A 13 3.89 4.48 -1.58
CA PHE A 13 3.56 3.35 -2.44
C PHE A 13 2.05 3.03 -2.40
N ARG A 14 1.47 2.92 -1.19
CA ARG A 14 0.03 2.74 -1.03
C ARG A 14 -0.78 3.80 -1.75
N LEU A 15 -0.45 5.09 -1.59
CA LEU A 15 -1.20 6.18 -2.25
C LEU A 15 -1.21 6.05 -3.77
N GLY A 16 -0.07 5.66 -4.36
CA GLY A 16 0.02 5.40 -5.80
C GLY A 16 -0.84 4.20 -6.23
N MET A 17 -0.79 3.11 -5.47
CA MET A 17 -1.57 1.89 -5.74
C MET A 17 -3.08 2.12 -5.58
N GLU A 18 -3.51 2.85 -4.56
CA GLU A 18 -4.91 3.23 -4.35
C GLU A 18 -5.42 4.15 -5.47
N SER A 19 -4.60 5.11 -5.91
CA SER A 19 -4.92 5.99 -7.05
C SER A 19 -5.07 5.22 -8.37
N ALA A 20 -4.40 4.06 -8.50
CA ALA A 20 -4.52 3.14 -9.63
C ALA A 20 -5.70 2.15 -9.50
N GLY A 21 -6.55 2.27 -8.47
CA GLY A 21 -7.70 1.39 -8.23
C GLY A 21 -7.33 0.04 -7.63
N HIS A 22 -6.23 -0.03 -6.88
CA HIS A 22 -5.86 -1.19 -6.09
C HIS A 22 -6.26 -1.01 -4.62
N GLU A 23 -6.56 -2.13 -3.95
CA GLU A 23 -7.02 -2.15 -2.56
C GLU A 23 -5.88 -2.65 -1.66
N CYS A 24 -5.45 -1.83 -0.71
CA CYS A 24 -4.49 -2.24 0.31
C CYS A 24 -5.20 -3.09 1.36
N VAL A 25 -4.81 -4.34 1.52
CA VAL A 25 -5.43 -5.26 2.49
C VAL A 25 -4.64 -5.39 3.79
N GLY A 26 -3.52 -4.68 3.89
CA GLY A 26 -2.69 -4.64 5.09
C GLY A 26 -1.34 -3.98 4.79
N PHE A 27 -0.69 -3.50 5.85
CA PHE A 27 0.63 -2.91 5.74
C PHE A 27 1.47 -3.26 6.97
N CYS A 28 2.79 -3.28 6.80
CA CYS A 28 3.75 -3.53 7.87
C CYS A 28 4.96 -2.64 7.70
N GLU A 29 5.43 -2.06 8.80
CA GLU A 29 6.62 -1.21 8.89
C GLU A 29 7.46 -1.69 10.08
N ILE A 30 8.79 -1.47 10.03
CA ILE A 30 9.70 -1.76 11.16
C ILE A 30 9.51 -0.78 12.32
#